data_AF-A0A1Y1ZPH9-F1
#
_entry.id   AF-A0A1Y1ZPH9-F1
#
_cell.length_a   1.000
_cell.length_b   1.000
_cell.length_c   1.000
_cell.angle_alpha   90.00
_cell.angle_beta   90.00
_cell.angle_gamma   90.00
#
_symmetry.space_group_name_H-M   'P 1'
#
loop_
_entity.id
_entity.type
_entity.pdbx_description
1 polymer ?
#
loop_
_entity_poly.entity_id
_entity_poly.type
_entity_poly.pdbx_seq_one_letter_code
_entity_poly.pdbx_strand_id
1 'polypeptide(L)'
;MKRYTNIAVNISQQDLALAYRIDVALQPSVARARRWNRALTKAGHRRYLAKDGYITPAQPSYTQGVYAFAEAVYRRVQSLNLSEEDMKKPFNPAMAEIGYTCNCEGRLREHRSHRCSNRLMNLFEAVCMVLFGNRYRIRQFVIYLVWEPDQAAVAEMIFTILVNGFVGQGAGFTFCNPGISVASARKVSVKRWTEFAAWTIHQSPYLKNGTAEDLRLLQEQEREQSLVADLAKVRADIQQIETELEREDGAPEVQAEAQAESSTCFDAIAPWILTYHAAAVQRELQK
;
A
#
# COMPACT_ATOMS: atom_id res chain seq x y z
N MET A 1 -2.78 -16.03 26.90
CA MET A 1 -4.04 -16.52 26.29
C MET A 1 -5.18 -16.32 27.29
N LYS A 2 -5.86 -15.17 27.25
CA LYS A 2 -6.98 -14.86 28.15
C LYS A 2 -8.27 -15.52 27.63
N ARG A 3 -9.06 -16.06 28.56
CA ARG A 3 -10.33 -16.75 28.34
C ARG A 3 -11.35 -15.81 27.68
N TYR A 4 -11.75 -16.09 26.44
CA TYR A 4 -12.90 -15.47 25.77
C TYR A 4 -14.22 -16.17 26.15
N THR A 5 -14.39 -16.52 27.42
CA THR A 5 -15.62 -17.15 27.93
C THR A 5 -16.56 -16.08 28.48
N ASN A 6 -17.74 -15.97 27.86
CA ASN A 6 -18.90 -15.19 28.30
C ASN A 6 -18.62 -13.72 28.59
N ILE A 7 -18.38 -12.94 27.55
CA ILE A 7 -18.73 -11.52 27.60
C ILE A 7 -20.26 -11.42 27.45
N ALA A 8 -20.99 -11.63 28.53
CA ALA A 8 -22.34 -11.11 28.66
C ALA A 8 -22.22 -9.59 28.84
N VAL A 9 -21.78 -8.89 27.77
CA VAL A 9 -21.86 -7.43 27.74
C VAL A 9 -23.34 -7.08 27.90
N ASN A 10 -23.66 -6.12 28.75
CA ASN A 10 -24.93 -5.41 28.67
C ASN A 10 -24.97 -4.65 27.34
N ILE A 11 -25.28 -5.36 26.25
CA ILE A 11 -25.45 -4.78 24.92
C ILE A 11 -26.74 -3.97 24.97
N SER A 12 -26.68 -2.69 24.56
CA SER A 12 -27.87 -1.85 24.51
C SER A 12 -28.92 -2.43 23.55
N GLN A 13 -30.19 -2.09 23.76
CA GLN A 13 -31.24 -2.50 22.81
C GLN A 13 -30.99 -1.97 21.39
N GLN A 14 -30.34 -0.80 21.29
CA GLN A 14 -29.96 -0.20 20.02
C GLN A 14 -28.88 -1.02 19.31
N ASP A 15 -27.84 -1.46 20.02
CA ASP A 15 -26.77 -2.28 19.47
C ASP A 15 -27.28 -3.69 19.08
N LEU A 16 -28.18 -4.26 19.86
CA LEU A 16 -28.87 -5.51 19.52
C LEU A 16 -29.69 -5.37 18.23
N ALA A 17 -30.42 -4.25 18.08
CA ALA A 17 -31.18 -3.97 16.87
C ALA A 17 -30.26 -3.75 15.65
N LEU A 18 -29.13 -3.07 15.83
CA LEU A 18 -28.14 -2.86 14.77
C LEU A 18 -27.50 -4.19 14.33
N ALA A 19 -27.04 -5.00 15.28
CA ALA A 19 -26.47 -6.31 14.99
C ALA A 19 -27.45 -7.21 14.22
N TYR A 20 -28.73 -7.22 14.62
CA TYR A 20 -29.77 -7.95 13.90
C TYR A 20 -29.95 -7.45 12.46
N ARG A 21 -29.96 -6.13 12.23
CA ARG A 21 -30.04 -5.56 10.87
C ARG A 21 -28.86 -5.98 10.01
N ILE A 22 -27.65 -6.06 10.56
CA ILE A 22 -26.45 -6.54 9.85
C ILE A 22 -26.58 -8.03 9.52
N ASP A 23 -27.01 -8.87 10.46
CA ASP A 23 -27.22 -10.31 10.24
C ASP A 23 -28.25 -10.57 9.11
N VAL A 24 -29.29 -9.73 9.03
CA VAL A 24 -30.30 -9.76 7.96
C VAL A 24 -29.72 -9.28 6.63
N ALA A 25 -28.94 -8.20 6.61
CA ALA A 25 -28.35 -7.64 5.40
C ALA A 25 -27.40 -8.61 4.67
N LEU A 26 -26.76 -9.53 5.40
CA LEU A 26 -25.91 -10.57 4.83
C LEU A 26 -26.68 -11.62 3.98
N GLN A 27 -28.02 -11.63 3.99
CA GLN A 27 -28.83 -12.76 3.49
C GLN A 27 -29.20 -12.63 2.02
N PRO A 28 -28.78 -13.60 1.17
CA PRO A 28 -29.10 -13.58 -0.26
C PRO A 28 -30.52 -14.05 -0.61
N SER A 29 -31.33 -14.50 0.34
CA SER A 29 -32.67 -15.02 0.05
C SER A 29 -33.58 -14.99 1.28
N VAL A 30 -34.86 -14.68 1.07
CA VAL A 30 -35.91 -14.62 2.10
C VAL A 30 -36.07 -15.93 2.88
N ALA A 31 -35.86 -17.09 2.24
CA ALA A 31 -35.97 -18.40 2.90
C ALA A 31 -34.89 -18.61 3.98
N ARG A 32 -33.64 -18.23 3.70
CA ARG A 32 -32.56 -18.28 4.71
C ARG A 32 -32.67 -17.15 5.72
N ALA A 33 -33.43 -16.10 5.41
CA ALA A 33 -33.64 -14.99 6.32
C ALA A 33 -34.35 -15.37 7.60
N ARG A 34 -35.33 -16.26 7.47
CA ARG A 34 -36.09 -16.81 8.59
C ARG A 34 -35.22 -17.59 9.60
N ARG A 35 -34.02 -18.00 9.21
CA ARG A 35 -33.10 -18.76 10.06
C ARG A 35 -32.36 -17.89 11.09
N TRP A 36 -32.12 -16.61 10.80
CA TRP A 36 -31.50 -15.68 11.76
C TRP A 36 -32.55 -14.70 12.27
N ASN A 37 -32.82 -14.74 13.57
CA ASN A 37 -33.86 -13.94 14.22
C ASN A 37 -33.30 -13.20 15.43
N ARG A 38 -34.10 -12.27 15.98
CA ARG A 38 -33.71 -11.46 17.13
C ARG A 38 -33.35 -12.29 18.36
N ALA A 39 -33.97 -13.45 18.57
CA ALA A 39 -33.66 -14.32 19.70
C ALA A 39 -32.23 -14.89 19.59
N LEU A 40 -31.82 -15.33 18.40
CA LEU A 40 -30.46 -15.78 18.14
C LEU A 40 -29.43 -14.65 18.31
N THR A 41 -29.74 -13.45 17.79
CA THR A 41 -28.89 -12.27 18.00
C THR A 41 -28.80 -11.92 19.50
N LYS A 42 -29.90 -11.98 20.24
CA LYS A 42 -29.92 -11.75 21.69
C LYS A 42 -29.11 -12.80 22.45
N ALA A 43 -29.13 -14.06 22.00
CA ALA A 43 -28.32 -15.15 22.53
C ALA A 43 -26.84 -15.10 22.09
N GLY A 44 -26.40 -14.04 21.40
CA GLY A 44 -25.00 -13.84 21.01
C GLY A 44 -24.58 -14.57 19.74
N HIS A 45 -25.49 -15.28 19.06
CA HIS A 45 -25.20 -15.83 17.75
C HIS A 45 -25.10 -14.70 16.73
N ARG A 46 -24.06 -14.75 15.90
CA ARG A 46 -23.83 -13.79 14.80
C ARG A 46 -23.45 -14.57 13.57
N ARG A 47 -24.06 -14.24 12.43
CA ARG A 47 -23.79 -15.00 11.20
C ARG A 47 -22.34 -14.87 10.76
N TYR A 48 -21.79 -13.66 10.84
CA TYR A 48 -20.42 -13.36 10.44
C TYR A 48 -19.36 -13.92 11.41
N LEU A 49 -19.76 -14.39 12.59
CA LEU A 49 -18.90 -15.10 13.55
C LEU A 49 -19.15 -16.61 13.56
N ALA A 50 -20.10 -17.11 12.77
CA ALA A 50 -20.44 -18.52 12.69
C ALA A 50 -19.83 -19.16 11.42
N LYS A 51 -19.80 -20.49 11.39
CA LYS A 51 -19.46 -21.23 10.17
C LYS A 51 -20.59 -21.05 9.16
N ASP A 52 -20.24 -20.79 7.89
CA ASP A 52 -21.22 -20.50 6.85
C ASP A 52 -22.33 -21.56 6.79
N GLY A 53 -23.58 -21.08 6.86
CA GLY A 53 -24.75 -21.95 6.75
C GLY A 53 -25.14 -22.69 8.03
N TYR A 54 -24.48 -22.46 9.16
CA TYR A 54 -24.84 -23.08 10.45
C TYR A 54 -25.14 -22.03 11.52
N ILE A 55 -26.12 -22.30 12.38
CA ILE A 55 -26.34 -21.53 13.61
C ILE A 55 -25.42 -22.15 14.67
N THR A 56 -24.18 -21.66 14.74
CA THR A 56 -23.22 -22.07 15.76
C THR A 56 -22.89 -20.89 16.66
N PRO A 57 -22.34 -21.13 17.85
CA PRO A 57 -21.66 -20.09 18.61
C PRO A 57 -20.57 -19.41 17.77
N ALA A 58 -20.23 -18.18 18.16
CA ALA A 58 -19.13 -17.43 17.57
C ALA A 58 -17.83 -18.23 17.70
N GLN A 59 -17.11 -18.40 16.59
CA GLN A 59 -15.80 -19.05 16.61
C GLN A 59 -14.74 -18.05 17.09
N PRO A 60 -13.90 -18.40 18.07
CA PRO A 60 -12.90 -17.48 18.60
C PRO A 60 -11.98 -16.88 17.54
N SER A 61 -11.57 -17.68 16.55
CA SER A 61 -10.72 -17.23 15.44
C SER A 61 -11.40 -16.18 14.55
N TYR A 62 -12.72 -16.29 14.33
CA TYR A 62 -13.46 -15.31 13.52
C TYR A 62 -13.66 -14.02 14.28
N THR A 63 -14.00 -14.12 15.57
CA THR A 63 -14.09 -12.95 16.46
C THR A 63 -12.76 -12.20 16.50
N GLN A 64 -11.64 -12.92 16.67
CA GLN A 64 -10.31 -12.32 16.65
C GLN A 64 -9.99 -11.66 15.30
N GLY A 65 -10.34 -12.30 14.18
CA GLY A 65 -10.14 -11.73 12.84
C GLY A 65 -10.93 -10.43 12.62
N VAL A 66 -12.18 -10.36 13.09
CA VAL A 66 -12.99 -9.14 13.02
C VAL A 66 -12.39 -8.01 13.86
N TYR A 67 -11.94 -8.31 15.09
CA TYR A 67 -11.29 -7.30 15.94
C TYR A 67 -9.98 -6.81 15.34
N ALA A 68 -9.12 -7.72 14.86
CA ALA A 68 -7.86 -7.36 14.21
C ALA A 68 -8.09 -6.50 12.96
N PHE A 69 -9.11 -6.82 12.15
CA PHE A 69 -9.49 -6.00 11.01
C PHE A 69 -9.97 -4.62 11.42
N ALA A 70 -10.88 -4.52 12.40
CA ALA A 70 -11.40 -3.25 12.89
C ALA A 70 -10.29 -2.36 13.46
N GLU A 71 -9.38 -2.93 14.24
CA GLU A 71 -8.21 -2.22 14.78
C GLU A 71 -7.27 -1.75 13.67
N ALA A 72 -7.02 -2.56 12.65
CA ALA A 72 -6.18 -2.16 11.51
C ALA A 72 -6.81 -1.02 10.70
N VAL A 73 -8.12 -1.07 10.43
CA VAL A 73 -8.84 0.02 9.76
C VAL A 73 -8.79 1.29 10.60
N TYR A 74 -9.05 1.18 11.91
CA TYR A 74 -8.96 2.32 12.82
C TYR A 74 -7.57 2.96 12.80
N ARG A 75 -6.50 2.16 12.95
CA ARG A 75 -5.12 2.65 12.89
C ARG A 75 -4.81 3.34 11.56
N ARG A 76 -5.25 2.77 10.44
CA ARG A 76 -5.07 3.39 9.12
C ARG A 76 -5.79 4.73 9.01
N VAL A 77 -7.05 4.83 9.46
CA VAL A 77 -7.81 6.09 9.45
C VAL A 77 -7.08 7.15 10.27
N GLN A 78 -6.60 6.80 11.45
CA GLN A 78 -5.83 7.71 12.31
C GLN A 78 -4.51 8.14 11.65
N SER A 79 -3.79 7.24 10.99
CA SER A 79 -2.50 7.58 10.36
C SER A 79 -2.62 8.50 9.15
N LEU A 80 -3.80 8.60 8.53
CA LEU A 80 -4.02 9.44 7.36
C LEU A 80 -4.20 10.93 7.71
N ASN A 81 -4.35 11.29 9.01
CA ASN A 81 -4.55 12.66 9.47
C ASN A 81 -5.61 13.42 8.64
N LEU A 82 -6.73 12.74 8.33
CA LEU A 82 -7.77 13.28 7.46
C LEU A 82 -8.50 14.46 8.12
N SER A 83 -8.78 15.50 7.33
CA SER A 83 -9.65 16.59 7.75
C SER A 83 -11.10 16.10 7.94
N GLU A 84 -11.93 16.85 8.67
CA GLU A 84 -13.36 16.52 8.82
C GLU A 84 -14.10 16.43 7.48
N GLU A 85 -13.70 17.23 6.48
CA GLU A 85 -14.27 17.15 5.14
C GLU A 85 -13.81 15.91 4.38
N ASP A 86 -12.55 15.49 4.54
CA ASP A 86 -12.04 14.27 3.91
C ASP A 86 -12.65 13.01 4.54
N MET A 87 -12.98 13.04 5.83
CA MET A 87 -13.70 11.96 6.52
C MET A 87 -15.11 11.71 5.95
N LYS A 88 -15.69 12.68 5.23
CA LYS A 88 -16.99 12.53 4.54
C LYS A 88 -16.85 11.92 3.15
N LYS A 89 -15.64 11.88 2.59
CA LYS A 89 -15.37 11.33 1.26
C LYS A 89 -15.21 9.81 1.31
N PRO A 90 -15.46 9.10 0.20
CA PRO A 90 -15.14 7.67 0.12
C PRO A 90 -13.66 7.42 0.40
N PHE A 91 -13.39 6.28 1.05
CA PHE A 91 -12.04 5.85 1.36
C PHE A 91 -11.20 5.67 0.08
N ASN A 92 -10.01 6.28 0.01
CA ASN A 92 -9.13 6.24 -1.15
C ASN A 92 -7.70 5.78 -0.76
N PRO A 93 -7.12 4.74 -1.40
CA PRO A 93 -7.79 3.81 -2.31
C PRO A 93 -8.91 3.04 -1.62
N ALA A 94 -9.93 2.66 -2.39
CA ALA A 94 -11.02 1.82 -1.90
C ALA A 94 -10.47 0.47 -1.42
N MET A 95 -11.09 -0.10 -0.39
CA MET A 95 -10.72 -1.42 0.09
C MET A 95 -10.95 -2.48 -1.00
N ALA A 96 -9.96 -3.35 -1.19
CA ALA A 96 -9.98 -4.35 -2.25
C ALA A 96 -9.72 -5.76 -1.72
N GLU A 97 -10.24 -6.75 -2.46
CA GLU A 97 -9.86 -8.15 -2.37
C GLU A 97 -9.47 -8.60 -3.78
N ILE A 98 -8.34 -9.30 -3.91
CA ILE A 98 -7.93 -9.96 -5.13
C ILE A 98 -8.04 -11.45 -4.92
N GLY A 99 -8.61 -12.15 -5.90
CA GLY A 99 -8.72 -13.60 -5.88
C GLY A 99 -8.68 -14.19 -7.28
N TYR A 100 -8.21 -15.43 -7.36
CA TYR A 100 -8.24 -16.23 -8.59
C TYR A 100 -9.48 -17.14 -8.67
N THR A 101 -9.98 -17.36 -9.88
CA THR A 101 -10.99 -18.39 -10.18
C THR A 101 -10.89 -18.85 -11.63
N CYS A 102 -11.15 -20.14 -11.88
CA CYS A 102 -11.35 -20.67 -13.24
C CYS A 102 -12.82 -20.56 -13.72
N ASN A 103 -13.74 -20.15 -12.84
CA ASN A 103 -15.14 -19.88 -13.15
C ASN A 103 -15.50 -18.48 -12.64
N CYS A 104 -15.26 -17.45 -13.46
CA CYS A 104 -15.47 -16.06 -13.09
C CYS A 104 -16.95 -15.78 -12.81
N GLU A 105 -17.87 -16.21 -13.67
CA GLU A 105 -19.30 -15.94 -13.52
C GLU A 105 -19.87 -16.51 -12.21
N GLY A 106 -19.53 -17.77 -11.91
CA GLY A 106 -19.93 -18.43 -10.68
C GLY A 106 -19.41 -17.67 -9.46
N ARG A 107 -18.12 -17.30 -9.48
CA ARG A 107 -17.49 -16.58 -8.38
C ARG A 107 -18.07 -15.18 -8.15
N LEU A 108 -18.34 -14.45 -9.23
CA LEU A 108 -18.99 -13.13 -9.16
C LEU A 108 -20.42 -13.23 -8.61
N ARG A 109 -21.15 -14.29 -8.96
CA ARG A 109 -22.50 -14.55 -8.40
C ARG A 109 -22.43 -14.89 -6.92
N GLU A 110 -21.46 -15.72 -6.53
CA GLU A 110 -21.19 -16.06 -5.13
C GLU A 110 -20.88 -14.83 -4.28
N HIS A 111 -19.95 -13.98 -4.71
CA HIS A 111 -19.62 -12.74 -3.99
C HIS A 111 -20.82 -11.78 -3.92
N ARG A 112 -21.56 -11.57 -5.02
CA ARG A 112 -22.77 -10.70 -5.02
C ARG A 112 -23.86 -11.18 -4.06
N SER A 113 -23.89 -12.47 -3.79
CA SER A 113 -24.87 -13.10 -2.90
C SER A 113 -24.32 -13.38 -1.49
N HIS A 114 -23.11 -12.90 -1.15
CA HIS A 114 -22.44 -13.21 0.11
C HIS A 114 -22.42 -14.72 0.43
N ARG A 115 -22.20 -15.56 -0.60
CA ARG A 115 -22.12 -17.03 -0.49
C ARG A 115 -20.70 -17.48 -0.81
N CYS A 116 -20.17 -18.39 0.01
CA CYS A 116 -18.83 -18.98 -0.18
C CYS A 116 -17.72 -17.93 -0.43
N SER A 117 -17.92 -16.71 0.09
CA SER A 117 -17.12 -15.51 -0.13
C SER A 117 -16.37 -15.16 1.17
N ASN A 118 -15.43 -14.23 1.07
CA ASN A 118 -14.72 -13.67 2.21
C ASN A 118 -15.69 -13.06 3.23
N ARG A 119 -15.64 -13.54 4.47
CA ARG A 119 -16.60 -13.15 5.52
C ARG A 119 -16.40 -11.73 6.00
N LEU A 120 -15.15 -11.26 6.10
CA LEU A 120 -14.86 -9.89 6.50
C LEU A 120 -15.37 -8.91 5.45
N MET A 121 -15.13 -9.23 4.18
CA MET A 121 -15.65 -8.45 3.07
C MET A 121 -17.19 -8.37 3.09
N ASN A 122 -17.88 -9.52 3.25
CA ASN A 122 -19.34 -9.53 3.33
C ASN A 122 -19.86 -8.75 4.55
N LEU A 123 -19.21 -8.91 5.72
CA LEU A 123 -19.55 -8.17 6.94
C LEU A 123 -19.41 -6.66 6.73
N PHE A 124 -18.29 -6.23 6.14
CA PHE A 124 -18.03 -4.82 5.85
C PHE A 124 -19.11 -4.24 4.93
N GLU A 125 -19.45 -4.92 3.83
CA GLU A 125 -20.53 -4.45 2.95
C GLU A 125 -21.88 -4.42 3.67
N ALA A 126 -22.22 -5.43 4.48
CA ALA A 126 -23.47 -5.45 5.23
C ALA A 126 -23.57 -4.29 6.23
N VAL A 127 -22.49 -3.96 6.94
CA VAL A 127 -22.40 -2.78 7.80
C VAL A 127 -22.64 -1.51 6.98
N CYS A 128 -21.96 -1.38 5.83
CA CYS A 128 -22.12 -0.25 4.94
C CYS A 128 -23.57 -0.09 4.42
N MET A 129 -24.22 -1.19 4.05
CA MET A 129 -25.61 -1.20 3.59
C MET A 129 -26.56 -0.71 4.68
N VAL A 130 -26.36 -1.16 5.92
CA VAL A 130 -27.23 -0.85 7.06
C VAL A 130 -27.05 0.59 7.54
N LEU A 131 -25.82 1.08 7.58
CA LEU A 131 -25.50 2.43 8.07
C LEU A 131 -25.68 3.51 7.01
N PHE A 132 -25.45 3.20 5.73
CA PHE A 132 -25.42 4.19 4.64
C PHE A 132 -26.43 3.90 3.52
N GLY A 133 -27.47 3.11 3.79
CA GLY A 133 -28.60 2.94 2.87
C GLY A 133 -28.20 2.44 1.48
N ASN A 134 -27.33 1.44 1.40
CA ASN A 134 -26.78 0.87 0.15
C ASN A 134 -25.90 1.81 -0.70
N ARG A 135 -25.50 2.99 -0.20
CA ARG A 135 -24.61 3.90 -0.93
C ARG A 135 -23.25 3.28 -1.25
N TYR A 136 -22.71 2.47 -0.34
CA TYR A 136 -21.44 1.78 -0.50
C TYR A 136 -21.67 0.29 -0.69
N ARG A 137 -21.16 -0.24 -1.81
CA ARG A 137 -21.32 -1.64 -2.24
C ARG A 137 -20.02 -2.14 -2.84
N ILE A 138 -19.82 -3.44 -2.74
CA ILE A 138 -18.67 -4.10 -3.38
C ILE A 138 -18.94 -4.16 -4.88
N ARG A 139 -18.00 -3.59 -5.64
CA ARG A 139 -17.94 -3.72 -7.09
C ARG A 139 -16.96 -4.83 -7.44
N GLN A 140 -17.25 -5.57 -8.50
CA GLN A 140 -16.48 -6.74 -8.88
C GLN A 140 -16.09 -6.59 -10.34
N PHE A 141 -14.81 -6.84 -10.63
CA PHE A 141 -14.23 -6.66 -11.95
C PHE A 141 -13.32 -7.85 -12.27
N VAL A 142 -13.27 -8.23 -13.54
CA VAL A 142 -12.21 -9.09 -14.06
C VAL A 142 -11.10 -8.17 -14.54
N ILE A 143 -9.95 -8.22 -13.88
CA ILE A 143 -8.82 -7.32 -14.15
C ILE A 143 -7.71 -7.98 -14.97
N TYR A 144 -7.68 -9.31 -15.00
CA TYR A 144 -6.65 -10.08 -15.69
C TYR A 144 -7.20 -11.45 -16.10
N LEU A 145 -6.98 -11.81 -17.36
CA LEU A 145 -7.30 -13.14 -17.87
C LEU A 145 -6.01 -13.96 -17.81
N VAL A 146 -6.00 -15.00 -16.99
CA VAL A 146 -4.85 -15.90 -16.85
C VAL A 146 -4.84 -16.87 -18.03
N TRP A 147 -3.71 -16.99 -18.74
CA TRP A 147 -3.57 -17.91 -19.87
C TRP A 147 -2.52 -19.01 -19.66
N GLU A 148 -1.79 -18.96 -18.55
CA GLU A 148 -0.90 -20.04 -18.09
C GLU A 148 -1.18 -20.38 -16.63
N PRO A 149 -1.02 -21.65 -16.22
CA PRO A 149 -1.34 -22.06 -14.85
C PRO A 149 -0.51 -21.32 -13.79
N ASP A 150 0.76 -21.08 -14.05
CA ASP A 150 1.68 -20.46 -13.07
C ASP A 150 1.38 -18.97 -12.84
N GLN A 151 0.80 -18.30 -13.84
CA GLN A 151 0.36 -16.92 -13.71
C GLN A 151 -0.75 -16.75 -12.68
N ALA A 152 -1.54 -17.79 -12.37
CA ALA A 152 -2.64 -17.67 -11.40
C ALA A 152 -2.14 -17.23 -10.02
N ALA A 153 -1.06 -17.86 -9.53
CA ALA A 153 -0.48 -17.51 -8.23
C ALA A 153 0.19 -16.13 -8.28
N VAL A 154 1.01 -15.91 -9.30
CA VAL A 154 1.80 -14.68 -9.46
C VAL A 154 0.91 -13.46 -9.61
N ALA A 155 -0.15 -13.55 -10.42
CA ALA A 155 -1.11 -12.48 -10.60
C ALA A 155 -1.87 -12.17 -9.29
N GLU A 156 -2.35 -13.18 -8.58
CA GLU A 156 -3.02 -12.99 -7.29
C GLU A 156 -2.09 -12.28 -6.28
N MET A 157 -0.81 -12.65 -6.25
CA MET A 157 0.21 -12.00 -5.41
C MET A 157 0.45 -10.54 -5.80
N ILE A 158 0.81 -10.29 -7.05
CA ILE A 158 1.15 -8.95 -7.55
C ILE A 158 -0.03 -8.00 -7.37
N PHE A 159 -1.22 -8.37 -7.82
CA PHE A 159 -2.38 -7.49 -7.72
C PHE A 159 -2.80 -7.25 -6.27
N THR A 160 -2.66 -8.24 -5.37
CA THR A 160 -2.91 -8.02 -3.94
C THR A 160 -1.95 -6.97 -3.36
N ILE A 161 -0.68 -7.02 -3.72
CA ILE A 161 0.33 -6.05 -3.28
C ILE A 161 0.01 -4.65 -3.84
N LEU A 162 -0.29 -4.55 -5.14
CA LEU A 162 -0.59 -3.29 -5.82
C LEU A 162 -1.79 -2.56 -5.21
N VAL A 163 -2.84 -3.29 -4.84
CA VAL A 163 -4.02 -2.69 -4.16
C VAL A 163 -3.85 -2.58 -2.65
N ASN A 164 -2.70 -3.01 -2.11
CA ASN A 164 -2.42 -3.10 -0.69
C ASN A 164 -3.54 -3.88 0.05
N GLY A 165 -4.01 -5.00 -0.51
CA GLY A 165 -5.28 -5.63 -0.12
C GLY A 165 -5.30 -6.37 1.23
N PHE A 166 -4.30 -6.20 2.08
CA PHE A 166 -4.15 -7.00 3.30
C PHE A 166 -5.01 -6.49 4.46
N VAL A 167 -5.59 -7.43 5.22
CA VAL A 167 -6.35 -7.16 6.45
C VAL A 167 -5.49 -6.43 7.48
N GLY A 168 -4.23 -6.84 7.65
CA GLY A 168 -3.32 -6.28 8.67
C GLY A 168 -3.01 -4.79 8.49
N GLN A 169 -3.19 -4.26 7.28
CA GLN A 169 -2.98 -2.85 6.95
C GLN A 169 -4.27 -2.03 6.97
N GLY A 170 -5.43 -2.64 7.29
CA GLY A 170 -6.72 -1.97 7.26
C GLY A 170 -7.14 -1.51 5.87
N ALA A 171 -6.62 -2.19 4.85
CA ALA A 171 -6.55 -1.71 3.47
C ALA A 171 -7.34 -2.59 2.49
N GLY A 172 -7.63 -3.82 2.88
CA GLY A 172 -8.41 -4.76 2.10
C GLY A 172 -8.84 -5.95 2.93
N PHE A 173 -9.23 -7.02 2.25
CA PHE A 173 -9.85 -8.19 2.87
C PHE A 173 -9.01 -9.48 2.78
N THR A 174 -7.80 -9.41 2.22
CA THR A 174 -6.92 -10.57 2.08
C THR A 174 -6.32 -10.94 3.45
N PHE A 175 -6.77 -12.08 3.99
CA PHE A 175 -6.31 -12.63 5.27
C PHE A 175 -5.19 -13.67 5.12
N CYS A 176 -5.26 -14.49 4.06
CA CYS A 176 -4.25 -15.51 3.75
C CYS A 176 -3.23 -14.97 2.76
N ASN A 177 -2.03 -15.56 2.73
CA ASN A 177 -1.04 -15.21 1.72
C ASN A 177 -1.62 -15.46 0.31
N PRO A 178 -1.58 -14.46 -0.58
CA PRO A 178 -2.03 -14.64 -1.95
C PRO A 178 -1.17 -15.69 -2.67
N GLY A 179 -1.74 -16.35 -3.67
CA GLY A 179 -1.08 -17.40 -4.44
C GLY A 179 -1.21 -18.81 -3.85
N ILE A 180 -1.67 -18.96 -2.61
CA ILE A 180 -1.89 -20.29 -2.00
C ILE A 180 -3.20 -20.92 -2.51
N SER A 181 -4.24 -20.11 -2.71
CA SER A 181 -5.60 -20.60 -2.99
C SER A 181 -5.91 -20.77 -4.48
N VAL A 182 -4.90 -21.08 -5.30
CA VAL A 182 -5.03 -21.19 -6.77
C VAL A 182 -5.10 -22.63 -7.28
N ALA A 183 -5.39 -23.59 -6.41
CA ALA A 183 -5.42 -25.02 -6.76
C ALA A 183 -6.38 -25.37 -7.92
N SER A 184 -7.39 -24.53 -8.18
CA SER A 184 -8.29 -24.68 -9.32
C SER A 184 -7.60 -24.48 -10.68
N ALA A 185 -6.49 -23.75 -10.77
CA ALA A 185 -5.71 -23.59 -11.99
C ALA A 185 -5.15 -24.94 -12.47
N ARG A 186 -4.73 -25.79 -11.52
CA ARG A 186 -4.20 -27.14 -11.79
C ARG A 186 -5.26 -28.13 -12.27
N LYS A 187 -6.55 -27.79 -12.16
CA LYS A 187 -7.66 -28.63 -12.62
C LYS A 187 -8.05 -28.36 -14.07
N VAL A 188 -7.54 -27.28 -14.66
CA VAL A 188 -7.78 -26.93 -16.06
C VAL A 188 -6.87 -27.81 -16.93
N SER A 189 -7.46 -28.44 -17.95
CA SER A 189 -6.71 -29.32 -18.86
C SER A 189 -5.67 -28.56 -19.68
N VAL A 190 -4.59 -29.22 -20.06
CA VAL A 190 -3.54 -28.66 -20.94
C VAL A 190 -4.14 -28.09 -22.23
N LYS A 191 -5.07 -28.82 -22.87
CA LYS A 191 -5.78 -28.36 -24.07
C LYS A 191 -6.44 -26.99 -23.85
N ARG A 192 -7.12 -26.80 -22.71
CA ARG A 192 -7.77 -25.52 -22.40
C ARG A 192 -6.78 -24.39 -22.17
N TRP A 193 -5.64 -24.67 -21.52
CA TRP A 193 -4.57 -23.68 -21.38
C TRP A 193 -4.00 -23.27 -22.74
N THR A 194 -3.78 -24.23 -23.65
CA THR A 194 -3.36 -23.92 -25.03
C THR A 194 -4.37 -23.01 -25.74
N GLU A 195 -5.67 -23.28 -25.59
CA GLU A 195 -6.72 -22.44 -26.16
C GLU A 195 -6.73 -21.02 -25.55
N PHE A 196 -6.50 -20.88 -24.23
CA PHE A 196 -6.41 -19.58 -23.58
C PHE A 196 -5.18 -18.79 -24.06
N ALA A 197 -4.01 -19.44 -24.17
CA ALA A 197 -2.81 -18.80 -24.69
C ALA A 197 -2.99 -18.35 -26.14
N ALA A 198 -3.55 -19.21 -27.00
CA ALA A 198 -3.85 -18.85 -28.38
C ALA A 198 -4.85 -17.67 -28.46
N TRP A 199 -5.89 -17.68 -27.64
CA TRP A 199 -6.83 -16.56 -27.57
C TRP A 199 -6.13 -15.27 -27.12
N THR A 200 -5.30 -15.30 -26.08
CA THR A 200 -4.55 -14.13 -25.63
C THR A 200 -3.67 -13.57 -26.74
N ILE A 201 -2.93 -14.41 -27.45
CA ILE A 201 -2.02 -13.98 -28.52
C ILE A 201 -2.80 -13.37 -29.69
N HIS A 202 -3.89 -14.01 -30.13
CA HIS A 202 -4.56 -13.65 -31.38
C HIS A 202 -5.74 -12.69 -31.23
N GLN A 203 -6.36 -12.64 -30.06
CA GLN A 203 -7.63 -11.92 -29.84
C GLN A 203 -7.51 -10.81 -28.80
N SER A 204 -6.45 -10.81 -27.98
CA SER A 204 -6.22 -9.74 -27.01
C SER A 204 -5.19 -8.72 -27.53
N PRO A 205 -5.12 -7.51 -26.94
CA PRO A 205 -4.06 -6.55 -27.23
C PRO A 205 -2.65 -6.96 -26.78
N TYR A 206 -2.44 -8.17 -26.26
CA TYR A 206 -1.18 -8.60 -25.64
C TYR A 206 0.05 -8.32 -26.52
N LEU A 207 0.07 -8.76 -27.77
CA LEU A 207 1.20 -8.53 -28.68
C LEU A 207 1.44 -7.04 -28.93
N LYS A 208 0.37 -6.28 -29.16
CA LYS A 208 0.45 -4.82 -29.38
C LYS A 208 1.04 -4.12 -28.15
N ASN A 209 0.62 -4.51 -26.95
CA ASN A 209 1.13 -3.94 -25.71
C ASN A 209 2.60 -4.32 -25.47
N GLY A 210 2.97 -5.58 -25.77
CA GLY A 210 4.37 -6.03 -25.69
C GLY A 210 5.28 -5.22 -26.61
N THR A 211 4.91 -5.08 -27.89
CA THR A 211 5.69 -4.26 -28.83
C THR A 211 5.78 -2.79 -28.40
N ALA A 212 4.69 -2.22 -27.88
CA ALA A 212 4.70 -0.84 -27.39
C ALA A 212 5.62 -0.68 -26.16
N GLU A 213 5.67 -1.67 -25.28
CA GLU A 213 6.55 -1.68 -24.12
C GLU A 213 8.01 -1.86 -24.51
N ASP A 214 8.31 -2.77 -25.45
CA ASP A 214 9.66 -2.94 -25.98
C ASP A 214 10.20 -1.63 -26.57
N LEU A 215 9.38 -0.91 -27.32
CA LEU A 215 9.73 0.41 -27.86
C LEU A 215 9.95 1.45 -26.76
N ARG A 216 9.11 1.46 -25.72
CA ARG A 216 9.26 2.36 -24.57
C ARG A 216 10.59 2.11 -23.85
N LEU A 217 10.94 0.84 -23.63
CA LEU A 217 12.18 0.45 -22.97
C LEU A 217 13.42 0.82 -23.79
N LEU A 218 13.37 0.65 -25.12
CA LEU A 218 14.46 1.10 -26.00
C LEU A 218 14.68 2.61 -25.91
N GLN A 219 13.60 3.40 -25.92
CA GLN A 219 13.68 4.86 -25.77
C GLN A 219 14.24 5.29 -24.41
N GLU A 220 13.85 4.59 -23.34
CA GLU A 220 14.41 4.84 -22.00
C GLU A 220 15.90 4.50 -21.94
N GLN A 221 16.31 3.38 -22.52
CA GLN A 221 17.71 2.98 -22.58
C GLN A 221 18.56 3.99 -23.37
N GLU A 222 18.07 4.48 -24.51
CA GLU A 222 18.74 5.55 -25.28
C GLU A 222 18.86 6.84 -24.48
N ARG A 223 17.80 7.23 -23.76
CA ARG A 223 17.81 8.40 -22.88
C ARG A 223 18.83 8.25 -21.76
N GLU A 224 18.89 7.09 -21.11
CA GLU A 224 19.89 6.80 -20.08
C GLU A 224 21.31 6.88 -20.61
N GLN A 225 21.57 6.31 -21.80
CA GLN A 225 22.88 6.39 -22.45
C GLN A 225 23.28 7.83 -22.77
N SER A 226 22.34 8.65 -23.26
CA SER A 226 22.58 10.08 -23.49
C SER A 226 22.94 10.80 -22.19
N LEU A 227 22.20 10.56 -21.10
CA LEU A 227 22.48 11.17 -19.80
C LEU A 227 23.84 10.73 -19.25
N VAL A 228 24.23 9.47 -19.43
CA VAL A 228 25.56 8.98 -19.04
C VAL A 228 26.66 9.67 -19.84
N ALA A 229 26.47 9.87 -21.16
CA ALA A 229 27.43 10.58 -21.99
C ALA A 229 27.57 12.06 -21.58
N ASP A 230 26.46 12.74 -21.30
CA ASP A 230 26.46 14.12 -20.83
C ASP A 230 27.15 14.25 -19.46
N LEU A 231 26.88 13.32 -18.54
CA LEU A 231 27.56 13.27 -17.24
C LEU A 231 29.07 13.03 -17.39
N ALA A 232 29.50 12.20 -18.35
CA ALA A 232 30.91 11.99 -18.63
C ALA A 232 31.58 13.27 -19.13
N LYS A 233 30.90 14.05 -19.97
CA LYS A 233 31.39 15.35 -20.43
C LYS A 233 31.53 16.35 -19.28
N VAL A 234 30.49 16.50 -18.46
CA VAL A 234 30.53 17.40 -17.28
C VAL A 234 31.66 17.02 -16.33
N ARG A 235 31.91 15.72 -16.12
CA ARG A 235 33.05 15.26 -15.32
C ARG A 235 34.40 15.62 -15.93
N ALA A 236 34.54 15.52 -17.25
CA ALA A 236 35.76 15.92 -17.94
C ALA A 236 35.98 17.45 -17.83
N ASP A 237 34.91 18.24 -17.98
CA ASP A 237 34.96 19.70 -17.83
C ASP A 237 35.36 20.10 -16.39
N ILE A 238 34.79 19.44 -15.37
CA ILE A 238 35.19 19.65 -13.96
C ILE A 238 36.67 19.32 -13.77
N GLN A 239 37.13 18.18 -14.27
CA GLN A 239 38.53 17.78 -14.14
C GLN A 239 39.48 18.76 -14.85
N GLN A 240 39.06 19.32 -15.99
CA GLN A 240 39.83 20.36 -16.67
C GLN A 240 39.91 21.64 -15.83
N ILE A 241 38.78 22.10 -15.28
CA ILE A 241 38.73 23.28 -14.40
C ILE A 241 39.61 23.08 -13.17
N GLU A 242 39.55 21.90 -12.54
CA GLU A 242 40.41 21.55 -11.39
C GLU A 242 41.90 21.60 -11.77
N THR A 243 42.27 21.08 -12.96
CA THR A 243 43.65 21.13 -13.47
C THR A 243 44.11 22.56 -13.78
N GLU A 244 43.21 23.41 -14.27
CA GLU A 244 43.48 24.84 -14.53
C GLU A 244 43.68 25.61 -13.21
N LEU A 245 42.82 25.38 -12.21
CA LEU A 245 42.97 25.92 -10.86
C LEU A 245 44.30 25.52 -10.22
N GLU A 246 44.69 24.24 -10.28
CA GLU A 246 45.98 23.78 -9.75
C GLU A 246 47.18 24.43 -10.45
N ARG A 247 47.06 24.81 -11.73
CA ARG A 247 48.10 25.55 -12.46
C ARG A 247 48.19 27.01 -12.03
N GLU A 248 47.05 27.66 -11.81
CA GLU A 248 47.00 29.05 -11.35
C GLU A 248 47.51 29.18 -9.91
N ASP A 249 47.06 28.29 -9.01
CA ASP A 249 47.52 28.24 -7.61
C ASP A 249 48.96 27.75 -7.47
N GLY A 250 49.43 26.92 -8.41
CA GLY A 250 50.80 26.40 -8.49
C GLY A 250 51.77 27.31 -9.24
N ALA A 251 51.32 28.45 -9.78
CA ALA A 251 52.21 29.42 -10.41
C ALA A 251 53.11 30.06 -9.33
N PRO A 252 54.44 29.88 -9.39
CA PRO A 252 55.35 30.40 -8.37
C PRO A 252 55.30 31.92 -8.26
N GLU A 253 54.79 32.61 -9.29
CA GLU A 253 54.60 34.07 -9.31
C GLU A 253 53.42 34.51 -8.42
N VAL A 254 52.29 33.80 -8.45
CA VAL A 254 51.12 34.11 -7.62
C VAL A 254 51.38 33.74 -6.16
N GLN A 255 52.08 32.63 -5.90
CA GLN A 255 52.50 32.27 -4.53
C GLN A 255 53.57 33.23 -3.99
N ALA A 256 54.51 33.70 -4.82
CA ALA A 256 55.51 34.68 -4.41
C ALA A 256 54.90 36.06 -4.16
N GLU A 257 53.93 36.49 -4.98
CA GLU A 257 53.23 37.75 -4.83
C GLU A 257 52.29 37.73 -3.62
N ALA A 258 51.53 36.64 -3.41
CA ALA A 258 50.72 36.45 -2.20
C ALA A 258 51.57 36.34 -0.92
N GLN A 259 52.76 35.69 -0.97
CA GLN A 259 53.70 35.69 0.15
C GLN A 259 54.33 37.08 0.38
N ALA A 260 54.63 37.84 -0.67
CA ALA A 260 55.15 39.19 -0.57
C ALA A 260 54.11 40.18 -0.04
N GLU A 261 52.86 40.09 -0.48
CA GLU A 261 51.73 40.89 0.04
C GLU A 261 51.36 40.49 1.48
N SER A 262 51.38 39.19 1.79
CA SER A 262 51.17 38.72 3.17
C SER A 262 52.30 39.17 4.10
N SER A 263 53.57 39.18 3.64
CA SER A 263 54.71 39.69 4.42
C SER A 263 54.55 41.19 4.65
N THR A 264 54.28 41.98 3.60
CA THR A 264 54.16 43.44 3.71
C THR A 264 52.97 43.88 4.55
N CYS A 265 51.84 43.15 4.48
CA CYS A 265 50.68 43.41 5.35
C CYS A 265 50.98 43.07 6.82
N PHE A 266 51.64 41.94 7.09
CA PHE A 266 52.04 41.57 8.45
C PHE A 266 53.06 42.55 9.03
N ASP A 267 54.05 42.98 8.24
CA ASP A 267 55.06 43.97 8.63
C ASP A 267 54.47 45.36 8.87
N ALA A 268 53.41 45.73 8.15
CA ALA A 268 52.71 47.01 8.35
C ALA A 268 51.80 47.01 9.59
N ILE A 269 51.20 45.87 9.93
CA ILE A 269 50.23 45.76 11.03
C ILE A 269 50.91 45.38 12.36
N ALA A 270 52.02 44.64 12.32
CA ALA A 270 52.74 44.20 13.52
C ALA A 270 53.15 45.35 14.47
N PRO A 271 53.65 46.52 14.00
CA PRO A 271 53.95 47.65 14.87
C PRO A 271 52.70 48.19 15.57
N TRP A 272 51.54 48.18 14.89
CA TRP A 272 50.28 48.67 15.45
C TRP A 272 49.75 47.72 16.52
N ILE A 273 49.80 46.40 16.28
CA ILE A 273 49.43 45.38 17.27
C ILE A 273 50.34 45.46 18.51
N LEU A 274 51.66 45.58 18.33
CA LEU A 274 52.61 45.70 19.44
C LEU A 274 52.40 46.99 20.24
N THR A 275 52.12 48.11 19.57
CA THR A 275 51.86 49.40 20.23
C THR A 275 50.53 49.37 20.99
N TYR A 276 49.50 48.78 20.40
CA TYR A 276 48.18 48.65 21.03
C TYR A 276 48.23 47.72 22.25
N HIS A 277 48.93 46.59 22.16
CA HIS A 277 49.13 45.68 23.29
C HIS A 277 49.99 46.30 24.39
N ALA A 278 51.08 46.99 24.06
CA ALA A 278 51.91 47.67 25.05
C ALA A 278 51.10 48.74 25.81
N ALA A 279 50.30 49.54 25.10
CA ALA A 279 49.43 50.55 25.70
C ALA A 279 48.32 49.93 26.57
N ALA A 280 47.77 48.78 26.17
CA ALA A 280 46.78 48.07 26.97
C ALA A 280 47.38 47.51 28.28
N VAL A 281 48.56 46.91 28.21
CA VAL A 281 49.30 46.38 29.38
C VAL A 281 49.69 47.51 30.34
N GLN A 282 50.13 48.66 29.82
CA GLN A 282 50.49 49.82 30.66
C GLN A 282 49.29 50.42 31.40
N ARG A 283 48.09 50.40 30.79
CA ARG A 283 46.84 50.82 31.44
C ARG A 283 46.39 49.86 32.53
N GLU A 284 46.66 48.57 32.39
CA GLU A 284 46.41 47.57 33.44
C GLU A 284 47.37 47.73 34.62
N LEU A 285 48.66 47.99 34.39
CA LEU A 285 49.66 48.19 35.44
C LEU A 285 49.48 49.50 36.24
N GLN A 286 48.69 50.45 35.74
CA GLN A 286 48.37 51.71 36.41
C GLN A 286 47.07 51.65 37.25
N LYS A 287 46.37 50.52 37.25
CA LYS A 287 45.25 50.23 38.14
C LYS A 287 45.73 49.51 39.39
#